data_AF-A0A2M8B0P2-F1
#
_entry.id   AF-A0A2M8B0P2-F1
#
_cell.length_a   1.000
_cell.length_b   1.000
_cell.length_c   1.000
_cell.angle_alpha   90.00
_cell.angle_beta   90.00
_cell.angle_gamma   90.00
#
_symmetry.space_group_name_H-M   'P 1'
#
loop_
_entity.id
_entity.type
_entity.pdbx_description
1 polymer ?
#
loop_
_entity_poly.entity_id
_entity_poly.type
_entity_poly.pdbx_seq_one_letter_code
_entity_poly.pdbx_strand_id
1 'polypeptide(L)'
;KEIAETARIEDRNHFEALFPRIYELGGKLPEDMKVFHDASACPPARLPQNPQDVKAILKVLVEAERCAVRGYTYICNLTAGKDHRTYDLAAAILNEEIEHESWFSEFLGEGPSGHFMRRGETSPFVGKFLQ
;
A
#
# COMPACT_ATOMS: atom_id res chain seq x y z
N LYS A 1 -8.30 9.78 11.94
CA LYS A 1 -7.01 10.50 11.79
C LYS A 1 -5.83 9.56 12.02
N GLU A 2 -5.84 8.78 13.10
CA GLU A 2 -4.76 7.84 13.43
C GLU A 2 -4.51 6.80 12.32
N ILE A 3 -5.53 6.02 11.91
CA ILE A 3 -5.40 4.99 10.85
C ILE A 3 -4.79 5.52 9.54
N ALA A 4 -5.19 6.72 9.12
CA ALA A 4 -4.74 7.31 7.87
C ALA A 4 -3.29 7.80 7.97
N GLU A 5 -2.88 8.26 9.15
CA GLU A 5 -1.48 8.65 9.39
C GLU A 5 -0.57 7.43 9.50
N THR A 6 -1.04 6.35 10.13
CA THR A 6 -0.34 5.07 10.14
C THR A 6 -0.15 4.54 8.72
N ALA A 7 -1.23 4.43 7.94
CA ALA A 7 -1.16 3.99 6.54
C ALA A 7 -0.17 4.85 5.74
N ARG A 8 -0.28 6.18 5.82
CA ARG A 8 0.64 7.12 5.13
C ARG A 8 2.12 6.90 5.49
N ILE A 9 2.44 6.55 6.74
CA ILE A 9 3.82 6.26 7.15
C ILE A 9 4.27 4.91 6.60
N GLU A 10 3.40 3.91 6.63
CA GLU A 10 3.68 2.57 6.11
C GLU A 10 3.86 2.60 4.58
N ASP A 11 3.02 3.32 3.82
CA ASP A 11 3.16 3.49 2.36
C ASP A 11 4.51 4.11 1.97
N ARG A 12 4.97 5.08 2.75
CA ARG A 12 6.31 5.65 2.56
C ARG A 12 7.37 4.57 2.78
N ASN A 13 7.25 3.77 3.83
CA ASN A 13 8.19 2.69 4.08
C ASN A 13 8.14 1.62 2.98
N HIS A 14 6.97 1.35 2.38
CA HIS A 14 6.86 0.48 1.21
C HIS A 14 7.67 1.02 0.03
N PHE A 15 7.56 2.32 -0.24
CA PHE A 15 8.37 2.99 -1.26
C PHE A 15 9.87 2.85 -0.97
N GLU A 16 10.31 3.15 0.26
CA GLU A 16 11.72 3.04 0.65
C GLU A 16 12.24 1.60 0.54
N ALA A 17 11.42 0.59 0.83
CA ALA A 17 11.79 -0.82 0.69
C ALA A 17 11.84 -1.29 -0.78
N LEU A 18 10.93 -0.78 -1.63
CA LEU A 18 10.89 -1.10 -3.06
C LEU A 18 12.01 -0.43 -3.85
N PHE A 19 12.39 0.78 -3.46
CA PHE A 19 13.40 1.57 -4.17
C PHE A 19 14.70 0.79 -4.43
N PRO A 20 15.43 0.28 -3.42
CA PRO A 20 16.65 -0.49 -3.68
C PRO A 20 16.35 -1.76 -4.48
N ARG A 21 15.21 -2.42 -4.25
CA ARG A 21 14.87 -3.67 -4.94
C ARG A 21 14.70 -3.48 -6.45
N ILE A 22 14.12 -2.37 -6.88
CA ILE A 22 13.97 -2.02 -8.30
C ILE A 22 15.34 -1.92 -8.97
N TYR A 23 16.30 -1.25 -8.34
CA TYR A 23 17.65 -1.07 -8.90
C TYR A 23 18.48 -2.37 -8.87
N GLU A 24 18.33 -3.21 -7.85
CA GLU A 24 18.98 -4.52 -7.81
C GLU A 24 18.55 -5.45 -8.94
N LEU A 25 17.31 -5.32 -9.42
CA LEU A 25 16.80 -6.04 -10.58
C LEU A 25 17.23 -5.42 -11.91
N GLY A 26 18.07 -4.38 -11.90
CA GLY A 26 18.49 -3.63 -13.09
C GLY A 26 17.43 -2.65 -13.61
N GLY A 27 16.36 -2.42 -12.84
CA GLY A 27 15.35 -1.41 -13.13
C GLY A 27 15.80 0.00 -12.78
N LYS A 28 14.96 0.99 -13.09
CA LYS A 28 15.15 2.40 -12.72
C LYS A 28 13.81 3.10 -12.60
N LEU A 29 13.71 4.07 -11.71
CA LEU A 29 12.55 4.96 -11.69
C LEU A 29 12.65 5.97 -12.84
N PRO A 30 11.51 6.40 -13.43
CA PRO A 30 11.48 7.53 -14.35
C PRO A 30 12.02 8.81 -13.68
N GLU A 31 12.84 9.56 -14.41
CA GLU A 31 13.36 10.86 -13.94
C GLU A 31 12.31 11.97 -14.01
N ASP A 32 11.31 11.81 -14.88
CA ASP A 32 10.19 12.73 -15.00
C ASP A 32 9.06 12.32 -14.05
N MET A 33 8.65 13.26 -13.19
CA MET A 33 7.63 13.01 -12.17
C MET A 33 6.25 12.70 -12.75
N LYS A 34 5.92 13.23 -13.93
CA LYS A 34 4.66 12.92 -14.59
C LYS A 34 4.69 11.50 -15.12
N VAL A 35 5.80 11.07 -15.74
CA VAL A 35 5.98 9.68 -16.18
C VAL A 35 5.96 8.72 -14.99
N PHE A 36 6.59 9.08 -13.87
CA PHE A 36 6.54 8.27 -12.65
C PHE A 36 5.10 8.14 -12.11
N HIS A 37 4.35 9.24 -12.01
CA HIS A 37 2.95 9.23 -11.60
C HIS A 37 2.07 8.40 -12.55
N ASP A 38 2.22 8.61 -13.86
CA ASP A 38 1.40 7.96 -14.89
C ASP A 38 1.73 6.47 -15.05
N ALA A 39 2.84 5.99 -14.49
CA ALA A 39 3.19 4.57 -14.41
C ALA A 39 2.42 3.79 -13.32
N SER A 40 1.68 4.50 -12.45
CA SER A 40 0.86 3.87 -11.41
C SER A 40 -0.18 2.93 -12.02
N ALA A 41 -0.29 1.72 -11.45
CA ALA A 41 -1.36 0.78 -11.79
C ALA A 41 -2.73 1.25 -11.28
N CYS A 42 -2.75 2.19 -10.34
CA CYS A 42 -3.96 2.70 -9.71
C CYS A 42 -4.37 4.06 -10.28
N PRO A 43 -5.68 4.29 -10.48
CA PRO A 43 -6.15 5.59 -10.94
C PRO A 43 -5.79 6.68 -9.94
N PRO A 44 -5.54 7.93 -10.39
CA PRO A 44 -5.25 9.03 -9.50
C PRO A 44 -6.40 9.25 -8.50
N ALA A 45 -6.08 9.16 -7.21
CA ALA A 45 -7.03 9.45 -6.15
C ALA A 45 -7.37 10.94 -6.12
N ARG A 46 -8.66 11.26 -6.00
CA ARG A 46 -9.14 12.65 -5.84
C ARG A 46 -10.01 12.73 -4.61
N LEU A 47 -9.62 13.62 -3.68
CA LEU A 47 -10.44 13.92 -2.52
C LEU A 47 -11.76 14.58 -2.94
N PRO A 48 -12.84 14.35 -2.17
CA PRO A 48 -14.12 15.02 -2.42
C PRO A 48 -13.99 16.54 -2.30
N GLN A 49 -14.81 17.28 -3.06
CA GLN A 49 -14.83 18.75 -2.99
C GLN A 49 -15.15 19.27 -1.59
N ASN A 50 -16.00 18.53 -0.85
CA ASN A 50 -16.28 18.81 0.55
C ASN A 50 -15.31 18.01 1.43
N PRO A 51 -14.30 18.64 2.05
CA PRO A 51 -13.34 17.96 2.91
C PRO A 51 -13.95 17.52 4.26
N GLN A 52 -15.19 17.92 4.58
CA GLN A 52 -15.92 17.44 5.75
C GLN A 52 -16.70 16.14 5.46
N ASP A 53 -16.80 15.69 4.20
CA ASP A 53 -17.44 14.41 3.87
C ASP A 53 -16.49 13.24 4.14
N VAL A 54 -16.40 12.87 5.42
CA VAL A 54 -15.56 11.76 5.89
C VAL A 54 -15.90 10.45 5.19
N LYS A 55 -17.18 10.20 4.88
CA LYS A 55 -17.60 8.97 4.21
C LYS A 55 -17.10 8.92 2.77
N ALA A 56 -17.15 10.04 2.05
CA ALA A 56 -16.57 10.13 0.72
C ALA A 56 -15.05 9.99 0.74
N ILE A 57 -14.37 10.57 1.74
CA ILE A 57 -12.92 10.39 1.93
C ILE A 57 -12.59 8.91 2.17
N LEU A 58 -13.29 8.23 3.08
CA LEU A 58 -13.07 6.81 3.37
C LEU A 58 -13.25 5.92 2.13
N LYS A 59 -14.24 6.22 1.28
CA LYS A 59 -14.41 5.50 0.01
C LYS A 59 -13.21 5.66 -0.92
N VAL A 60 -12.61 6.85 -0.99
CA VAL A 60 -11.40 7.08 -1.79
C VAL A 60 -10.24 6.27 -1.23
N LEU A 61 -10.07 6.23 0.09
CA LEU A 61 -9.00 5.48 0.75
C LEU A 61 -9.17 3.97 0.54
N VAL A 62 -10.34 3.40 0.84
CA VAL A 62 -10.63 1.96 0.61
C VAL A 62 -10.36 1.54 -0.83
N GLU A 63 -10.79 2.34 -1.81
CA GLU A 63 -10.55 2.00 -3.21
C GLU A 63 -9.08 2.08 -3.63
N ALA A 64 -8.29 2.95 -2.98
CA ALA A 64 -6.85 2.99 -3.15
C ALA A 64 -6.20 1.71 -2.60
N GLU A 65 -6.52 1.33 -1.35
CA GLU A 65 -5.99 0.11 -0.73
C GLU A 65 -6.38 -1.14 -1.54
N ARG A 66 -7.63 -1.25 -1.99
CA ARG A 66 -8.09 -2.34 -2.85
C ARG A 66 -7.28 -2.46 -4.14
N CYS A 67 -6.88 -1.32 -4.71
CA CYS A 67 -6.05 -1.31 -5.89
C CYS A 67 -4.63 -1.80 -5.58
N ALA A 68 -4.04 -1.33 -4.48
CA ALA A 68 -2.74 -1.77 -4.02
C ALA A 68 -2.72 -3.28 -3.68
N VAL A 69 -3.72 -3.79 -2.95
CA VAL A 69 -3.92 -5.23 -2.67
C VAL A 69 -3.91 -6.06 -3.95
N ARG A 70 -4.64 -5.64 -5.00
CA ARG A 70 -4.60 -6.33 -6.31
C ARG A 70 -3.21 -6.26 -6.95
N GLY A 71 -2.55 -5.10 -6.88
CA GLY A 71 -1.22 -4.88 -7.43
C GLY A 71 -0.17 -5.79 -6.78
N TYR A 72 -0.08 -5.81 -5.46
CA TYR A 72 0.88 -6.66 -4.75
C TYR A 72 0.53 -8.15 -4.83
N THR A 73 -0.75 -8.53 -4.86
CA THR A 73 -1.15 -9.91 -5.16
C THR A 73 -0.63 -10.36 -6.52
N TYR A 74 -0.72 -9.50 -7.54
CA TYR A 74 -0.17 -9.78 -8.86
C TYR A 74 1.36 -9.95 -8.82
N ILE A 75 2.09 -9.08 -8.12
CA ILE A 75 3.55 -9.19 -7.97
C ILE A 75 3.95 -10.48 -7.24
N CYS A 76 3.23 -10.86 -6.16
CA CYS A 76 3.42 -12.13 -5.48
C CYS A 76 3.27 -13.30 -6.45
N ASN A 77 2.21 -13.32 -7.27
CA ASN A 77 1.99 -14.37 -8.26
C ASN A 77 3.07 -14.41 -9.35
N LEU A 78 3.58 -13.26 -9.78
CA LEU A 78 4.66 -13.19 -10.76
C LEU A 78 5.98 -13.79 -10.25
N THR A 79 6.29 -13.53 -8.98
CA THR A 79 7.59 -13.79 -8.35
C THR A 79 7.65 -15.11 -7.58
N ALA A 80 6.50 -15.71 -7.25
CA ALA A 80 6.41 -16.99 -6.58
C ALA A 80 7.25 -18.07 -7.28
N GLY A 81 8.18 -18.66 -6.54
CA GLY A 81 9.11 -19.70 -7.03
C GLY A 81 10.16 -19.23 -8.03
N LYS A 82 10.23 -17.92 -8.33
CA LYS A 82 11.19 -17.34 -9.30
C LYS A 82 12.14 -16.35 -8.65
N ASP A 83 11.61 -15.51 -7.78
CA ASP A 83 12.37 -14.49 -7.05
C ASP A 83 11.84 -14.40 -5.61
N HIS A 84 12.41 -15.22 -4.74
CA HIS A 84 11.99 -15.34 -3.35
C HIS A 84 12.15 -14.02 -2.58
N ARG A 85 13.15 -13.20 -2.94
CA ARG A 85 13.37 -11.92 -2.26
C ARG A 85 12.30 -10.90 -2.63
N THR A 86 12.00 -10.75 -3.92
CA THR A 86 10.90 -9.85 -4.34
C THR A 86 9.56 -10.38 -3.86
N TYR A 87 9.36 -11.70 -3.85
CA TYR A 87 8.15 -12.30 -3.30
C TYR A 87 7.99 -11.98 -1.82
N ASP A 88 9.02 -12.17 -0.98
CA ASP A 88 8.95 -11.87 0.45
C ASP A 88 8.67 -10.38 0.72
N LEU A 89 9.30 -9.48 -0.06
CA LEU A 89 9.02 -8.04 0.02
C LEU A 89 7.57 -7.72 -0.37
N ALA A 90 7.10 -8.22 -1.52
CA ALA A 90 5.75 -7.97 -1.99
C ALA A 90 4.69 -8.56 -1.05
N ALA A 91 4.95 -9.73 -0.46
CA ALA A 91 4.07 -10.37 0.50
C ALA A 91 4.00 -9.60 1.83
N ALA A 92 5.12 -9.02 2.29
CA ALA A 92 5.13 -8.16 3.46
C ALA A 92 4.33 -6.87 3.25
N ILE A 93 4.49 -6.23 2.09
CA ILE A 93 3.70 -5.03 1.74
C ILE A 93 2.22 -5.41 1.60
N LEU A 94 1.90 -6.47 0.85
CA LEU A 94 0.53 -6.96 0.69
C LEU A 94 -0.19 -7.17 2.03
N ASN A 95 0.53 -7.63 3.05
CA ASN A 95 -0.06 -7.82 4.36
C ASN A 95 -0.45 -6.49 5.02
N GLU A 96 0.41 -5.47 4.96
CA GLU A 96 0.10 -4.13 5.47
C GLU A 96 -1.06 -3.48 4.69
N GLU A 97 -1.10 -3.64 3.37
CA GLU A 97 -2.16 -3.13 2.48
C GLU A 97 -3.53 -3.78 2.75
N ILE A 98 -3.56 -5.09 3.01
CA ILE A 98 -4.78 -5.79 3.46
C ILE A 98 -5.27 -5.21 4.79
N GLU A 99 -4.35 -4.91 5.70
CA GLU A 99 -4.68 -4.28 6.97
C GLU A 99 -5.19 -2.85 6.78
N HIS A 100 -4.61 -2.05 5.87
CA HIS A 100 -5.12 -0.71 5.55
C HIS A 100 -6.54 -0.76 4.96
N GLU A 101 -6.79 -1.65 3.98
CA GLU A 101 -8.12 -1.87 3.41
C GLU A 101 -9.11 -2.22 4.53
N SER A 102 -8.72 -3.15 5.39
CA SER A 102 -9.54 -3.65 6.49
C SER A 102 -9.95 -2.53 7.46
N TRP A 103 -9.02 -1.63 7.79
CA TRP A 103 -9.25 -0.54 8.73
C TRP A 103 -10.24 0.45 8.16
N PHE A 104 -10.08 0.85 6.90
CA PHE A 104 -11.00 1.81 6.29
C PHE A 104 -12.38 1.19 6.00
N SER A 105 -12.43 -0.08 5.61
CA SER A 105 -13.67 -0.82 5.32
C SER A 105 -14.55 -0.98 6.56
N GLU A 106 -13.93 -1.14 7.74
CA GLU A 106 -14.64 -1.22 9.02
C GLU A 106 -15.45 0.07 9.29
N PHE A 107 -14.89 1.25 9.01
CA PHE A 107 -15.61 2.53 9.14
C PHE A 107 -16.74 2.71 8.11
N LEU A 108 -16.71 1.97 7.00
CA LEU A 108 -17.80 1.93 6.02
C LEU A 108 -18.88 0.89 6.35
N GLY A 109 -18.61 0.00 7.32
CA GLY A 109 -19.52 -1.07 7.71
C GLY A 109 -19.57 -2.26 6.74
N GLU A 110 -18.51 -2.46 5.96
CA GLU A 110 -18.46 -3.48 4.90
C GLU A 110 -18.18 -4.91 5.41
N GLY A 111 -18.07 -5.09 6.73
CA GLY A 111 -18.01 -6.40 7.39
C GLY A 111 -16.96 -6.45 8.52
N PRO A 112 -16.98 -7.49 9.37
CA PRO A 112 -15.94 -7.69 10.36
C PRO A 112 -14.66 -8.09 9.63
N SER A 113 -13.68 -7.19 9.61
CA SER A 113 -12.47 -7.39 8.85
C SER A 113 -11.44 -8.26 9.59
N GLY A 114 -11.67 -8.57 10.88
CA GLY A 114 -10.75 -9.37 11.72
C GLY A 114 -9.41 -8.70 12.02
N HIS A 115 -9.12 -7.58 11.35
CA HIS A 115 -7.92 -6.79 11.43
C HIS A 115 -8.24 -5.47 12.11
N PHE A 116 -7.98 -5.41 13.42
CA PHE A 116 -8.10 -4.16 14.17
C PHE A 116 -6.85 -3.30 13.94
N MET A 117 -6.99 -1.98 14.12
CA MET A 117 -5.84 -1.09 14.11
C MET A 117 -4.77 -1.58 15.10
N ARG A 118 -3.57 -1.84 14.58
CA ARG A 118 -2.43 -2.29 15.38
C ARG A 118 -2.00 -1.19 16.35
N ARG A 119 -1.50 -1.59 17.52
CA ARG A 119 -0.78 -0.71 18.45
C ARG A 119 0.70 -1.06 18.43
N GLY A 120 1.57 -0.06 18.39
CA GLY A 120 3.02 -0.26 18.46
C GLY A 120 3.75 0.35 17.25
N GLU A 121 4.80 -0.32 16.81
CA GLU A 121 5.65 0.12 15.70
C GLU A 121 4.91 0.13 14.37
N THR A 122 5.24 1.11 13.52
CA THR A 122 4.78 1.20 12.13
C THR A 122 5.60 0.30 11.23
N SER A 123 4.97 -0.33 10.25
CA SER A 123 5.54 -1.29 9.31
C SER A 123 6.18 -2.53 9.95
N PRO A 124 5.46 -3.30 10.78
CA PRO A 124 6.03 -4.49 11.42
C PRO A 124 6.40 -5.60 10.41
N PHE A 125 5.83 -5.60 9.20
CA PHE A 125 6.13 -6.60 8.18
C PHE A 125 7.21 -6.11 7.22
N VAL A 126 7.15 -4.83 6.84
CA VAL A 126 8.10 -4.23 5.89
C VAL A 126 9.40 -3.76 6.57
N GLY A 127 9.40 -3.50 7.87
CA GLY A 127 10.56 -2.97 8.61
C GLY A 127 11.84 -3.78 8.46
N LYS A 128 11.74 -5.10 8.22
CA LYS A 128 12.90 -5.98 7.96
C LYS A 128 13.65 -5.67 6.64
N PHE A 129 13.08 -4.86 5.76
CA PHE A 129 13.67 -4.46 4.47
C PHE A 129 14.22 -3.03 4.46
N LEU A 130 14.08 -2.28 5.56
CA LEU A 130 14.52 -0.89 5.66
C LEU A 130 15.96 -0.74 6.21
N GLN A 131 16.71 -1.84 6.29
CA GLN A 131 18.06 -1.91 6.88
C GLN A 131 19.16 -1.85 5.83
#